data_AF-A0A920QGC8-F1
#
_entry.id   AF-A0A920QGC8-F1
#
_cell.length_a   1.000
_cell.length_b   1.000
_cell.length_c   1.000
_cell.angle_alpha   90.00
_cell.angle_beta   90.00
_cell.angle_gamma   90.00
#
_symmetry.space_group_name_H-M   'P 1'
#
loop_
_entity.id
_entity.type
_entity.pdbx_description
1 polymer ?
#
loop_
_entity_poly.entity_id
_entity_poly.type
_entity_poly.pdbx_seq_one_letter_code
_entity_poly.pdbx_strand_id
1 'polypeptide(L)'
;MIDVSLTTVKVQNFDKTVVSIPASKLITESCRNWRGMKDSGGRPIKRPTHIDMRSIRFADEGLLEKFQRFDMLKGYLQSRLDEVNAHNQTVNTDLSELVNGRRLTNIGTFPRLYYGVPKKTLRR
;
A
#
# COMPACT_ATOMS: atom_id res chain seq x y z
N MET A 1 -29.60 -4.30 9.41
CA MET A 1 -30.89 -4.22 8.69
C MET A 1 -31.93 -4.70 9.65
N ILE A 2 -32.97 -3.90 9.88
CA ILE A 2 -33.91 -4.16 10.97
C ILE A 2 -35.16 -4.85 10.42
N ASP A 3 -35.70 -4.37 9.29
CA ASP A 3 -36.96 -4.90 8.74
C ASP A 3 -37.17 -4.48 7.26
N VAL A 4 -37.92 -5.29 6.50
CA VAL A 4 -38.33 -5.02 5.10
C VAL A 4 -39.82 -5.21 4.96
N SER A 5 -40.50 -4.16 4.55
CA SER A 5 -41.88 -4.20 4.09
C SER A 5 -41.94 -3.98 2.58
N LEU A 6 -43.05 -4.33 1.95
CA LEU A 6 -43.24 -4.21 0.50
C LEU A 6 -42.95 -2.80 -0.04
N THR A 7 -43.28 -1.79 0.75
CA THR A 7 -43.18 -0.38 0.36
C THR A 7 -42.01 0.36 1.03
N THR A 8 -41.50 -0.14 2.15
CA THR A 8 -40.52 0.57 2.99
C THR A 8 -39.48 -0.37 3.59
N VAL A 9 -38.25 0.12 3.69
CA VAL A 9 -37.11 -0.60 4.30
C VAL A 9 -36.63 0.20 5.51
N LYS A 10 -36.51 -0.47 6.67
CA LYS A 10 -35.99 0.14 7.90
C LYS A 10 -34.50 -0.16 8.05
N VAL A 11 -33.71 0.91 8.07
CA VAL A 11 -32.25 0.84 8.19
C VAL A 11 -31.82 1.49 9.50
N GLN A 12 -30.85 0.88 10.17
CA GLN A 12 -30.19 1.48 11.33
C GLN A 12 -28.89 2.14 10.87
N ASN A 13 -28.74 3.42 11.19
CA ASN A 13 -27.51 4.16 10.97
C ASN A 13 -26.46 3.83 12.04
N PHE A 14 -25.20 4.25 11.79
CA PHE A 14 -24.09 4.06 12.73
C PHE A 14 -24.30 4.77 14.07
N ASP A 15 -25.05 5.86 14.09
CA ASP A 15 -25.47 6.60 15.28
C ASP A 15 -26.68 5.95 16.01
N LYS A 16 -27.07 4.73 15.59
CA LYS A 16 -28.21 3.94 16.08
C LYS A 16 -29.59 4.49 15.74
N THR A 17 -29.70 5.58 15.00
CA THR A 17 -31.01 6.08 14.52
C THR A 17 -31.64 5.12 13.52
N VAL A 18 -32.98 5.01 13.53
CA VAL A 18 -33.74 4.16 12.61
C VAL A 18 -34.40 5.05 11.57
N VAL A 19 -34.05 4.84 10.30
CA VAL A 19 -34.59 5.59 9.16
C VAL A 19 -35.40 4.66 8.28
N SER A 20 -36.56 5.14 7.84
CA SER A 20 -37.43 4.44 6.89
C SER A 20 -37.20 4.98 5.48
N ILE A 21 -36.72 4.13 4.58
CA ILE A 21 -36.43 4.47 3.19
C ILE A 21 -37.46 3.77 2.29
N PRO A 22 -38.15 4.49 1.37
CA PRO A 22 -39.03 3.86 0.39
C PRO A 22 -38.27 2.89 -0.51
N ALA A 23 -38.86 1.73 -0.83
CA ALA A 23 -38.21 0.70 -1.64
C ALA A 23 -37.81 1.19 -3.04
N SER A 24 -38.60 2.11 -3.62
CA SER A 24 -38.31 2.73 -4.93
C SER A 24 -36.96 3.45 -4.96
N LYS A 25 -36.54 4.07 -3.85
CA LYS A 25 -35.25 4.78 -3.77
C LYS A 25 -34.05 3.86 -3.90
N LEU A 26 -34.17 2.59 -3.46
CA LEU A 26 -33.07 1.63 -3.55
C LEU A 26 -32.78 1.19 -4.99
N ILE A 27 -33.77 1.30 -5.88
CA ILE A 27 -33.64 0.93 -7.30
C ILE A 27 -33.11 2.12 -8.09
N THR A 28 -33.51 3.35 -7.74
CA THR A 28 -33.13 4.56 -8.47
C THR A 28 -31.80 5.16 -8.02
N GLU A 29 -31.42 5.02 -6.74
CA GLU A 29 -30.21 5.61 -6.17
C GLU A 29 -29.13 4.55 -5.92
N SER A 30 -27.87 4.91 -6.18
CA SER A 30 -26.74 4.02 -5.87
C SER A 30 -26.58 3.87 -4.35
N CYS A 31 -26.71 2.64 -3.85
CA CYS A 31 -26.52 2.31 -2.44
C CYS A 31 -25.11 1.77 -2.18
N ARG A 32 -24.43 2.27 -1.14
CA ARG A 32 -23.14 1.71 -0.69
C ARG A 32 -23.36 0.60 0.34
N ASN A 33 -23.00 -0.64 -0.02
CA ASN A 33 -23.05 -1.78 0.89
C ASN A 33 -21.71 -1.94 1.66
N TRP A 34 -21.72 -1.60 2.95
CA TRP A 34 -20.55 -1.74 3.83
C TRP A 34 -20.44 -3.10 4.51
N ARG A 35 -21.41 -4.01 4.30
CA ARG A 35 -21.42 -5.34 4.92
C ARG A 35 -20.23 -6.17 4.46
N GLY A 36 -19.90 -6.14 3.16
CA GLY A 36 -18.70 -6.79 2.63
C GLY A 36 -17.39 -6.27 3.23
N MET A 37 -17.32 -4.99 3.62
CA MET A 37 -16.17 -4.42 4.33
C MET A 37 -16.09 -4.88 5.80
N LYS A 38 -17.24 -5.11 6.45
CA LYS A 38 -17.28 -5.62 7.83
C LYS A 38 -16.89 -7.09 7.88
N ASP A 39 -17.39 -7.89 6.95
CA ASP A 39 -17.16 -9.34 6.91
C ASP A 39 -15.76 -9.70 6.42
N SER A 40 -15.13 -8.86 5.58
CA SER A 40 -13.76 -9.07 5.09
C SER A 40 -12.65 -8.80 6.12
N GLY A 41 -13.00 -8.29 7.31
CA GLY A 41 -12.03 -8.01 8.39
C GLY A 41 -10.99 -6.92 8.05
N GLY A 42 -11.15 -6.21 6.93
CA GLY A 42 -10.16 -5.25 6.44
C GLY A 42 -10.80 -4.08 5.71
N ARG A 43 -10.33 -2.87 6.03
CA ARG A 43 -10.67 -1.64 5.31
C ARG A 43 -9.43 -1.13 4.55
N PRO A 44 -9.55 -0.77 3.26
CA PRO A 44 -8.48 -0.09 2.55
C PRO A 44 -8.16 1.25 3.24
N ILE A 45 -6.90 1.48 3.57
CA ILE A 45 -6.43 2.77 4.10
C ILE A 45 -5.60 3.42 3.01
N LYS A 46 -6.08 4.55 2.48
CA LYS A 46 -5.30 5.42 1.59
C LYS A 46 -4.60 6.47 2.45
N ARG A 47 -3.28 6.35 2.61
CA ARG A 47 -2.46 7.37 3.30
C ARG A 47 -1.54 8.05 2.29
N PRO A 48 -1.54 9.39 2.18
CA PRO A 48 -0.54 10.09 1.39
C PRO A 48 0.82 10.01 2.10
N THR A 49 1.87 9.68 1.34
CA THR A 49 3.27 9.75 1.80
C THR A 49 3.96 10.91 1.10
N HIS A 50 4.38 11.90 1.87
CA HIS A 50 5.14 13.03 1.36
C HIS A 50 6.62 12.67 1.37
N ILE A 51 7.27 12.76 0.21
CA ILE A 51 8.69 12.46 0.04
C ILE A 51 9.37 13.74 -0.44
N ASP A 52 10.41 14.15 0.27
CA ASP A 52 11.28 15.25 -0.18
C ASP A 52 12.17 14.73 -1.32
N MET A 53 12.06 15.34 -2.51
CA MET A 53 12.87 14.96 -3.67
C MET A 53 14.36 15.15 -3.43
N ARG A 54 14.78 16.09 -2.57
CA ARG A 54 16.19 16.31 -2.23
C ARG A 54 16.78 15.18 -1.39
N SER A 55 15.92 14.38 -0.77
CA SER A 55 16.33 13.20 -0.02
C SER A 55 16.63 12.01 -0.92
N ILE A 56 16.23 12.02 -2.19
CA ILE A 56 16.39 10.90 -3.11
C ILE A 56 17.86 10.80 -3.52
N ARG A 57 18.48 9.66 -3.19
CA ARG A 57 19.88 9.37 -3.48
C ARG A 57 20.04 7.91 -3.90
N PHE A 58 21.11 7.64 -4.63
CA PHE A 58 21.54 6.28 -4.90
C PHE A 58 21.91 5.58 -3.59
N ALA A 59 21.70 4.27 -3.55
CA ALA A 59 22.05 3.46 -2.40
C ALA A 59 23.55 3.21 -2.42
N ASP A 60 24.28 3.98 -1.61
CA ASP A 60 25.70 3.74 -1.35
C ASP A 60 25.89 2.41 -0.60
N GLU A 61 27.10 1.85 -0.64
CA GLU A 61 27.44 0.58 0.03
C GLU A 61 27.09 0.61 1.53
N GLY A 62 27.39 1.71 2.23
CA GLY A 62 27.02 1.87 3.63
C GLY A 62 25.51 1.94 3.90
N LEU A 63 24.70 2.34 2.92
CA LEU A 63 23.24 2.32 3.01
C LEU A 63 22.71 0.91 2.76
N LEU A 64 23.30 0.18 1.81
CA LEU A 64 22.99 -1.22 1.53
C LEU A 64 23.30 -2.12 2.73
N GLU A 65 24.44 -1.94 3.39
CA GLU A 65 24.77 -2.68 4.62
C GLU A 65 23.76 -2.44 5.74
N LYS A 66 23.34 -1.18 5.93
CA LYS A 66 22.28 -0.85 6.89
C LYS A 66 20.97 -1.55 6.51
N PHE A 67 20.63 -1.58 5.22
CA PHE A 67 19.42 -2.21 4.74
C PHE A 67 19.43 -3.75 4.86
N GLN A 68 20.59 -4.37 4.74
CA GLN A 68 20.78 -5.81 4.94
C GLN A 68 20.57 -6.25 6.41
N ARG A 69 20.70 -5.34 7.38
CA ARG A 69 20.38 -5.64 8.80
C ARG A 69 18.89 -5.83 9.06
N PHE A 70 18.01 -5.40 8.14
CA PHE A 70 16.58 -5.61 8.29
C PHE A 70 16.18 -6.93 7.63
N ASP A 71 15.76 -7.91 8.44
CA ASP A 71 15.38 -9.25 7.97
C ASP A 71 14.29 -9.22 6.87
N MET A 72 13.34 -8.29 6.96
CA MET A 72 12.25 -8.16 5.98
C MET A 72 12.69 -7.61 4.62
N LEU A 73 13.83 -6.92 4.56
CA LEU A 73 14.38 -6.34 3.34
C LEU A 73 15.40 -7.25 2.68
N LYS A 74 16.10 -8.10 3.44
CA LYS A 74 17.22 -8.91 2.96
C LYS A 74 16.90 -9.69 1.67
N GLY A 75 15.79 -10.45 1.67
CA GLY A 75 15.37 -11.22 0.49
C GLY A 75 14.98 -10.35 -0.70
N TYR A 76 14.38 -9.19 -0.46
CA TYR A 76 14.03 -8.23 -1.53
C TYR A 76 15.27 -7.57 -2.12
N LEU A 77 16.20 -7.12 -1.27
CA LEU A 77 17.44 -6.48 -1.69
C LEU A 77 18.28 -7.42 -2.54
N GLN A 78 18.37 -8.69 -2.14
CA GLN A 78 19.15 -9.68 -2.87
C GLN A 78 18.60 -9.90 -4.28
N SER A 79 17.30 -10.19 -4.40
CA SER A 79 16.63 -10.31 -5.71
C SER A 79 16.82 -9.07 -6.59
N ARG A 80 16.74 -7.87 -6.01
CA ARG A 80 16.89 -6.63 -6.78
C ARG A 80 18.34 -6.35 -7.18
N LEU A 81 19.31 -6.68 -6.33
CA LEU A 81 20.72 -6.59 -6.70
C LEU A 81 21.05 -7.56 -7.82
N ASP A 82 20.51 -8.78 -7.78
CA ASP A 82 20.72 -9.79 -8.83
C ASP A 82 20.14 -9.33 -10.18
N GLU A 83 18.92 -8.78 -10.20
CA GLU A 83 18.31 -8.19 -11.40
C GLU A 83 19.13 -7.03 -11.96
N VAL A 84 19.63 -6.17 -11.08
CA VAL A 84 20.44 -5.00 -11.46
C VAL A 84 21.78 -5.45 -12.04
N ASN A 85 22.44 -6.41 -11.41
CA ASN A 85 23.71 -6.96 -11.88
C ASN A 85 23.54 -7.67 -13.23
N ALA A 86 22.50 -8.48 -13.39
CA ALA A 86 22.20 -9.13 -14.67
C ALA A 86 21.97 -8.11 -15.79
N HIS A 87 21.26 -7.01 -15.51
CA HIS A 87 21.05 -5.94 -16.48
C HIS A 87 22.35 -5.20 -16.82
N ASN A 88 23.15 -4.85 -15.81
CA ASN A 88 24.42 -4.15 -16.01
C ASN A 88 25.45 -5.03 -16.75
N GLN A 89 25.38 -6.35 -16.62
CA GLN A 89 26.23 -7.27 -17.40
C GLN A 89 25.83 -7.32 -18.88
N THR A 90 24.55 -7.17 -19.20
CA THR A 90 24.10 -7.11 -20.61
C THR A 90 24.43 -5.78 -21.29
N VAL A 91 24.53 -4.71 -20.50
CA VAL A 91 24.79 -3.35 -20.97
C VAL A 91 26.26 -3.04 -20.69
N ASN A 92 27.14 -3.48 -21.59
CA ASN A 92 28.61 -3.40 -21.50
C ASN A 92 29.11 -1.93 -21.52
N THR A 93 28.81 -1.17 -20.46
CA THR A 93 29.05 0.27 -20.32
C THR A 93 29.97 0.52 -19.13
N ASP A 94 30.76 1.58 -19.20
CA ASP A 94 31.70 1.98 -18.16
C ASP A 94 30.96 2.34 -16.86
N LEU A 95 31.01 1.43 -15.89
CA LEU A 95 30.33 1.51 -14.58
C LEU A 95 31.03 2.47 -13.60
N SER A 96 32.13 3.10 -14.02
CA SER A 96 32.86 4.10 -13.25
C SER A 96 31.99 5.32 -12.89
N GLU A 97 31.05 5.69 -13.78
CA GLU A 97 30.17 6.83 -13.59
C GLU A 97 28.79 6.44 -13.04
N LEU A 98 28.27 7.21 -12.09
CA LEU A 98 27.03 6.93 -11.35
C LEU A 98 25.78 6.81 -12.24
N VAL A 99 25.83 7.39 -13.43
CA VAL A 99 24.69 7.54 -14.35
C VAL A 99 24.58 6.37 -15.33
N ASN A 100 25.68 5.66 -15.59
CA ASN A 100 25.79 4.75 -16.74
C ASN A 100 25.26 3.34 -16.47
N GLY A 101 24.98 3.00 -15.21
CA GLY A 101 24.46 1.69 -14.81
C GLY A 101 23.15 1.82 -14.04
N ARG A 102 22.33 0.76 -14.10
CA ARG A 102 21.15 0.67 -13.25
C ARG A 102 21.63 0.52 -11.80
N ARG A 103 21.12 1.36 -10.89
CA ARG A 103 21.45 1.34 -9.46
C ARG A 103 20.18 1.47 -8.62
N LEU A 104 20.23 0.91 -7.41
CA LEU A 104 19.14 1.05 -6.45
C LEU A 104 19.17 2.44 -5.82
N THR A 105 17.99 2.96 -5.49
CA THR A 105 17.82 4.20 -4.75
C THR A 105 17.16 3.93 -3.40
N ASN A 106 17.37 4.85 -2.46
CA ASN A 106 16.71 4.80 -1.16
C ASN A 106 15.17 4.80 -1.26
N ILE A 107 14.61 5.50 -2.25
CA ILE A 107 13.17 5.50 -2.48
C ILE A 107 12.66 4.19 -3.08
N GLY A 108 13.44 3.50 -3.92
CA GLY A 108 13.04 2.23 -4.52
C GLY A 108 12.82 1.12 -3.49
N THR A 109 13.50 1.20 -2.34
CA THR A 109 13.40 0.24 -1.22
C THR A 109 12.30 0.60 -0.20
N PHE A 110 11.82 1.84 -0.20
CA PHE A 110 10.82 2.36 0.74
C PHE A 110 9.46 1.64 0.69
N PRO A 111 8.87 1.29 -0.48
CA PRO A 111 7.60 0.58 -0.52
C PRO A 111 7.64 -0.75 0.25
N ARG A 112 8.73 -1.51 0.13
CA ARG A 112 8.85 -2.80 0.82
C ARG A 112 8.93 -2.63 2.34
N LEU A 113 9.62 -1.59 2.82
CA LEU A 113 9.63 -1.23 4.24
C LEU A 113 8.22 -0.90 4.73
N TYR A 114 7.46 -0.08 4.00
CA TYR A 114 6.16 0.39 4.47
C TYR A 114 5.07 -0.70 4.44
N TYR A 115 5.06 -1.55 3.40
CA TYR A 115 4.08 -2.63 3.28
C TYR A 115 4.46 -3.91 4.06
N GLY A 116 5.73 -4.07 4.43
CA GLY A 116 6.22 -5.20 5.22
C GLY A 116 5.92 -5.08 6.72
N VAL A 117 5.64 -3.88 7.24
CA VAL A 117 5.27 -3.71 8.66
C VAL A 117 3.91 -4.38 8.91
N PRO A 118 3.81 -5.36 9.82
CA PRO A 118 2.52 -5.93 10.19
C PRO A 118 1.61 -4.81 10.71
N LYS A 119 0.45 -4.63 10.06
CA LYS A 119 -0.55 -3.59 10.37
C LYS A 119 -1.10 -3.61 11.82
N LYS A 120 -0.61 -4.50 12.68
CA LYS A 120 -1.01 -4.62 14.09
C LYS A 120 -0.39 -3.57 15.02
N THR A 121 0.65 -2.85 14.61
CA THR A 121 1.36 -1.92 15.52
C THR A 121 0.88 -0.47 15.45
N LEU A 122 -0.08 -0.15 14.57
CA LEU A 122 -0.71 1.17 14.49
C LEU A 122 -2.04 1.20 15.27
N ARG A 123 -1.99 0.83 16.55
CA ARG A 123 -3.01 1.22 17.54
C ARG A 123 -2.43 2.37 18.37
N ARG A 124 -2.87 3.59 18.07
CA ARG A 124 -3.10 4.63 19.07
C ARG A 124 -4.58 4.95 19.01
#